data_AF-A0A5C1B091-F1
#
_entry.id   AF-A0A5C1B091-F1
#
_cell.length_a   1.000
_cell.length_b   1.000
_cell.length_c   1.000
_cell.angle_alpha   90.00
_cell.angle_beta   90.00
_cell.angle_gamma   90.00
#
_symmetry.space_group_name_H-M   'P 1'
#
loop_
_entity.id
_entity.type
_entity.pdbx_description
1 polymer ?
#
loop_
_entity_poly.entity_id
_entity_poly.type
_entity_poly.pdbx_seq_one_letter_code
_entity_poly.pdbx_strand_id
1 'polypeptide(L)' 'MHQTPAGEVAAGHLVSSSTMAALLRCLLHKRVLTPADIREIYETALLLLEQQQAGTPEHAAAFIAARAAIEDGLAR' A
#
# COMPACT_ATOMS: atom_id res chain seq x y z
N MET A 1 0.90 -11.46 27.71
CA MET A 1 0.65 -10.54 26.58
C MET A 1 -0.11 -11.33 25.52
N HIS A 2 -1.42 -11.09 25.38
CA HIS A 2 -2.23 -11.75 24.35
C HIS A 2 -2.08 -10.91 23.07
N GLN A 3 -1.38 -11.43 22.06
CA GLN A 3 -1.45 -10.86 20.71
C GLN A 3 -2.90 -11.03 20.24
N THR A 4 -3.58 -9.92 19.97
CA THR A 4 -4.92 -9.94 19.38
C THR A 4 -4.81 -10.36 17.92
N PRO A 5 -5.78 -11.12 17.37
CA PRO A 5 -5.78 -11.57 15.98
C PRO A 5 -5.67 -10.40 14.97
N ALA A 6 -6.12 -9.20 15.35
CA ALA A 6 -5.93 -7.98 14.58
C ALA A 6 -4.45 -7.59 14.38
N GLY A 7 -3.58 -7.89 15.35
CA GLY A 7 -2.15 -7.59 15.28
C GLY A 7 -1.39 -8.53 14.33
N GLU A 8 -1.77 -9.80 14.27
CA GLU A 8 -1.18 -10.78 13.33
C GLU A 8 -1.57 -10.47 11.88
N VAL A 9 -2.84 -10.11 11.66
CA VAL A 9 -3.34 -9.67 10.34
C VAL A 9 -2.64 -8.39 9.90
N ALA A 10 -2.52 -7.39 10.80
CA ALA A 10 -1.79 -6.15 10.50
C ALA A 10 -0.31 -6.40 10.16
N ALA A 11 0.36 -7.29 10.89
CA ALA A 11 1.73 -7.68 10.60
C ALA A 11 1.85 -8.38 9.22
N GLY A 12 0.92 -9.26 8.88
CA GLY A 12 0.86 -9.93 7.57
C GLY A 12 0.68 -8.93 6.41
N HIS A 13 -0.20 -7.94 6.58
CA HIS A 13 -0.38 -6.87 5.60
C HIS A 13 0.88 -6.01 5.45
N LEU A 14 1.56 -5.69 6.55
CA LEU A 14 2.81 -4.91 6.53
C LEU A 14 3.96 -5.66 5.83
N VAL A 15 4.12 -6.96 6.09
CA VAL A 15 5.13 -7.80 5.42
C VAL A 15 4.84 -7.90 3.92
N SER A 16 3.59 -8.11 3.54
CA SER A 16 3.19 -8.20 2.13
C SER A 16 3.43 -6.90 1.38
N SER A 17 3.04 -5.76 1.96
CA SER A 17 3.19 -4.44 1.34
C SER A 17 4.66 -4.00 1.27
N SER A 18 5.47 -4.26 2.29
CA SER A 18 6.92 -4.00 2.25
C SER A 18 7.65 -4.88 1.23
N THR A 19 7.25 -6.15 1.08
CA THR A 19 7.78 -7.04 0.03
C THR A 19 7.44 -6.51 -1.36
N MET A 20 6.20 -6.08 -1.58
CA MET A 20 5.76 -5.47 -2.84
C MET A 20 6.59 -4.22 -3.18
N ALA A 21 6.77 -3.32 -2.22
CA ALA A 21 7.56 -2.10 -2.40
C ALA A 21 9.01 -2.40 -2.76
N ALA A 22 9.62 -3.41 -2.12
CA ALA A 22 10.98 -3.84 -2.43
C ALA A 22 11.11 -4.41 -3.85
N LEU A 23 10.12 -5.21 -4.30
CA LEU A 23 10.09 -5.78 -5.64
C LEU A 23 9.92 -4.68 -6.71
N LEU A 24 8.96 -3.77 -6.53
CA LEU A 24 8.75 -2.65 -7.46
C LEU A 24 10.00 -1.79 -7.61
N ARG A 25 10.68 -1.52 -6.48
CA ARG A 25 11.95 -0.79 -6.50
C ARG A 25 13.06 -1.54 -7.23
N CYS A 26 13.15 -2.86 -7.05
CA CYS A 26 14.09 -3.71 -7.78
C CYS A 26 13.83 -3.67 -9.30
N LEU A 27 12.57 -3.75 -9.72
CA LEU A 27 12.17 -3.69 -11.13
C LEU A 27 12.46 -2.32 -11.76
N LEU A 28 12.23 -1.23 -11.03
CA LEU A 28 12.60 0.12 -11.45
C LEU A 28 14.12 0.27 -11.63
N HIS A 29 14.90 -0.19 -10.65
CA HIS A 29 16.37 -0.15 -10.74
C HIS A 29 16.91 -0.98 -11.91
N LYS A 30 16.26 -2.10 -12.22
CA LYS A 30 16.57 -2.95 -13.39
C LYS A 30 16.04 -2.41 -14.71
N ARG A 31 15.37 -1.24 -14.71
CA ARG A 31 14.74 -0.61 -15.89
C ARG A 31 13.68 -1.48 -16.56
N VAL A 32 13.10 -2.44 -15.82
CA VAL A 32 11.96 -3.24 -16.27
C VAL A 32 10.68 -2.41 -16.18
N LEU A 33 10.57 -1.59 -15.13
CA LEU A 33 9.52 -0.58 -14.99
C LEU A 33 10.11 0.81 -15.21
N THR A 34 9.30 1.66 -15.81
CA THR A 34 9.53 3.09 -15.96
C THR A 34 8.90 3.86 -14.78
N PRO A 35 9.28 5.13 -14.55
CA PRO A 35 8.60 5.97 -13.57
C PRO A 35 7.09 6.12 -13.83
N ALA A 36 6.67 6.06 -15.10
CA ALA A 36 5.24 6.11 -15.46
C ALA A 36 4.49 4.86 -14.97
N ASP A 37 5.10 3.68 -15.12
CA ASP A 37 4.50 2.43 -14.63
C ASP A 37 4.36 2.44 -13.11
N ILE A 38 5.35 2.99 -12.39
CA ILE A 38 5.29 3.14 -10.92
C ILE A 38 4.17 4.10 -10.51
N ARG A 39 4.02 5.21 -11.23
CA ARG A 39 2.94 6.16 -10.99
C ARG A 39 1.57 5.52 -11.19
N GLU A 40 1.38 4.78 -12.28
CA GLU A 40 0.12 4.08 -12.56
C GLU A 40 -0.24 3.07 -11.47
N ILE A 41 0.75 2.36 -10.92
CA ILE A 41 0.56 1.44 -9.80
C ILE A 41 0.05 2.17 -8.56
N TYR A 42 0.65 3.31 -8.21
CA TYR A 42 0.20 4.10 -7.05
C TYR A 42 -1.20 4.70 -7.26
N GLU A 43 -1.50 5.21 -8.46
CA GLU A 43 -2.83 5.74 -8.79
C GLU A 43 -3.90 4.64 -8.74
N THR A 44 -3.58 3.44 -9.24
CA THR A 44 -4.45 2.26 -9.15
C THR A 44 -4.68 1.85 -7.68
N ALA A 45 -3.64 1.88 -6.85
CA ALA A 45 -3.75 1.56 -5.44
C ALA A 45 -4.67 2.56 -4.70
N LEU A 46 -4.60 3.86 -5.02
CA LEU A 46 -5.51 4.87 -4.47
C LEU A 46 -6.96 4.61 -4.87
N LEU A 47 -7.20 4.30 -6.15
CA LEU A 47 -8.55 3.99 -6.63
C LEU A 47 -9.17 2.80 -5.89
N LEU A 48 -8.40 1.71 -5.72
CA LEU A 48 -8.86 0.52 -5.00
C LEU A 48 -9.11 0.83 -3.52
N LEU A 49 -8.27 1.65 -2.91
CA LEU A 49 -8.41 2.08 -1.52
C LEU A 49 -9.71 2.87 -1.32
N GLU A 50 -10.01 3.81 -2.22
CA GLU A 50 -11.24 4.61 -2.20
C GLU A 50 -12.50 3.74 -2.37
N GLN A 51 -12.45 2.75 -3.27
CA GLN A 51 -13.54 1.80 -3.49
C GLN A 51 -13.80 0.93 -2.25
N GLN A 52 -12.74 0.47 -1.57
CA GLN A 52 -12.85 -0.34 -0.36
C GLN A 52 -13.35 0.45 0.84
N GLN A 53 -12.91 1.71 0.98
CA GLN A 53 -13.34 2.58 2.08
C GLN A 53 -14.85 2.82 2.06
N ALA A 54 -15.46 2.93 0.87
CA ALA A 54 -16.91 3.10 0.73
C ALA A 54 -17.72 1.95 1.35
N GLY A 55 -17.12 0.75 1.51
CA GLY A 55 -17.76 -0.43 2.07
C GLY A 55 -17.46 -0.72 3.55
N THR A 56 -16.49 -0.04 4.18
CA THR A 56 -16.01 -0.35 5.54
C THR A 56 -15.62 0.90 6.36
N PRO A 57 -16.61 1.70 6.78
CA PRO A 57 -16.36 2.95 7.50
C PRO A 57 -15.70 2.75 8.88
N GLU A 58 -15.85 1.59 9.54
CA GLU A 58 -15.21 1.29 10.82
C GLU A 58 -13.67 1.27 10.78
N HIS A 59 -13.05 1.24 9.60
CA HIS A 59 -11.60 1.18 9.42
C HIS A 59 -10.99 2.48 8.86
N ALA A 60 -11.69 3.60 8.95
CA ALA A 60 -11.27 4.89 8.38
C ALA A 60 -9.82 5.30 8.70
N ALA A 61 -9.34 5.04 9.92
CA ALA A 61 -7.96 5.36 10.32
C ALA A 61 -6.91 4.56 9.52
N ALA A 62 -7.18 3.29 9.21
CA ALA A 62 -6.28 2.46 8.42
C ALA A 62 -6.25 2.92 6.95
N PHE A 63 -7.42 3.31 6.40
CA PHE A 63 -7.50 3.89 5.06
C PHE A 63 -6.73 5.21 4.94
N ILE A 64 -6.85 6.10 5.93
CA ILE A 64 -6.09 7.36 5.96
C ILE A 64 -4.59 7.09 5.99
N ALA A 65 -4.13 6.16 6.84
CA ALA A 65 -2.72 5.81 6.93
C ALA A 65 -2.18 5.19 5.61
N ALA A 66 -2.96 4.30 4.99
CA ALA A 66 -2.62 3.70 3.70
C ALA A 66 -2.55 4.74 2.58
N ARG A 67 -3.50 5.68 2.53
CA ARG A 67 -3.51 6.79 1.56
C ARG A 67 -2.25 7.65 1.68
N ALA A 68 -1.92 8.07 2.90
CA ALA A 68 -0.73 8.89 3.16
C ALA A 68 0.57 8.18 2.73
N ALA A 69 0.68 6.87 2.98
CA ALA A 69 1.85 6.10 2.56
C ALA A 69 1.97 5.97 1.03
N ILE A 70 0.84 5.81 0.32
CA ILE A 70 0.81 5.77 -1.14
C ILE A 70 1.17 7.13 -1.74
N GLU A 71 0.59 8.22 -1.22
CA GLU A 71 0.84 9.58 -1.70
C GLU A 71 2.31 10.00 -1.47
N ASP A 72 2.92 9.63 -0.34
CA ASP A 72 4.35 9.85 -0.10
C ASP A 72 5.23 9.04 -1.06
N GLY A 73 4.81 7.83 -1.45
CA GLY A 73 5.49 7.03 -2.47
C GLY A 73 5.42 7.66 -3.86
N LEU A 74 4.29 8.28 -4.21
CA LEU A 74 4.07 8.97 -5.49
C LEU A 74 4.88 10.27 -5.61
N ALA A 75 5.14 10.95 -4.49
CA ALA A 75 5.85 12.22 -4.44
C ALA A 75 7.39 12.09 -4.53
N ARG A 76 7.93 10.87 -4.41
CA ARG A 76 9.36 10.56 -4.47
C ARG A 76 9.81 10.15 -5.86
#